data_AF-A0ABD0U168-F1
#
_entry.id   AF-A0ABD0U168-F1
#
_cell.length_a   1.000
_cell.length_b   1.000
_cell.length_c   1.000
_cell.angle_alpha   90.00
_cell.angle_beta   90.00
_cell.angle_gamma   90.00
#
_symmetry.space_group_name_H-M   'P 1'
#
loop_
_entity.id
_entity.type
_entity.pdbx_description
1 polymer ?
#
loop_
_entity_poly.entity_id
_entity_poly.type
_entity_poly.pdbx_seq_one_letter_code
_entity_poly.pdbx_strand_id
1 'polypeptide(L)'
;MEPYYGNPLAAFFHKLSKVKSLIKTMDWSSSTAIEASLMNLQDNQNHLLSLLDSDPTNFQVNSSLKQINSEIAALTSWDSWIKQRAKENWLKQGEDDLKFLYSKIQARKNFNGSLCYLLWKGIHWELLILSPMADSRGGLWGHQNITKLEQALVGKLLGKKIGTLNIV
;
A
#
# COMPACT_ATOMS: atom_id res chain seq x y z
N MET A 1 1.33 2.73 -48.08
CA MET A 1 1.39 3.80 -47.06
C MET A 1 2.23 4.91 -47.65
N GLU A 2 1.62 6.03 -48.03
CA GLU A 2 2.33 7.19 -48.59
C GLU A 2 3.16 7.92 -47.52
N PRO A 3 4.33 8.46 -47.87
CA PRO A 3 5.16 9.23 -46.96
C PRO A 3 4.56 10.63 -46.71
N TYR A 4 4.36 10.99 -45.44
CA TYR A 4 3.97 12.34 -45.00
C TYR A 4 5.11 13.34 -45.24
N TYR A 5 5.25 13.84 -46.48
CA TYR A 5 6.12 14.96 -46.81
C TYR A 5 5.36 16.27 -46.61
N GLY A 6 5.78 17.08 -45.64
CA GLY A 6 5.34 18.48 -45.53
C GLY A 6 5.15 19.00 -44.10
N ASN A 7 4.89 18.13 -43.12
CA ASN A 7 4.71 18.56 -41.73
C ASN A 7 5.72 17.88 -40.78
N PRO A 8 6.73 18.62 -40.26
CA PRO A 8 7.71 18.06 -39.33
C PRO A 8 7.08 17.55 -38.02
N LEU A 9 5.95 18.14 -37.58
CA LEU A 9 5.20 17.64 -36.42
C LEU A 9 4.58 16.27 -36.73
N ALA A 10 4.00 16.08 -37.92
CA ALA A 10 3.43 14.78 -38.30
C ALA A 10 4.50 13.69 -38.36
N ALA A 11 5.68 14.00 -38.91
CA ALA A 11 6.82 13.09 -38.92
C ALA A 11 7.31 12.77 -37.50
N PHE A 12 7.33 13.75 -36.59
CA PHE A 12 7.67 13.54 -35.18
C PHE A 12 6.64 12.66 -34.46
N PHE A 13 5.34 12.93 -34.62
CA PHE A 13 4.27 12.10 -34.05
C PHE A 13 4.30 10.67 -34.56
N HIS A 14 4.62 10.46 -35.84
CA HIS A 14 4.80 9.14 -36.40
C HIS A 14 5.99 8.41 -35.74
N LYS A 15 7.12 9.09 -35.54
CA LYS A 15 8.27 8.54 -34.80
C LYS A 15 7.88 8.19 -33.36
N LEU A 16 7.17 9.06 -32.65
CA LEU A 16 6.69 8.77 -31.30
C LEU A 16 5.72 7.59 -31.27
N SER A 17 4.83 7.48 -32.25
CA SER A 17 3.88 6.37 -32.35
C SER A 17 4.60 5.05 -32.59
N LYS A 18 5.65 5.06 -33.42
CA LYS A 18 6.52 3.90 -33.64
C LYS A 18 7.29 3.51 -32.37
N VAL A 19 7.83 4.48 -31.64
CA VAL A 19 8.47 4.24 -30.35
C VAL A 19 7.47 3.66 -29.36
N LYS A 20 6.27 4.23 -29.28
CA LYS A 20 5.18 3.74 -28.43
C LYS A 20 4.77 2.31 -28.78
N SER A 21 4.68 1.96 -30.06
CA SER A 21 4.34 0.59 -30.46
C SER A 21 5.46 -0.39 -30.09
N LEU A 22 6.72 -0.03 -30.33
CA LEU A 22 7.87 -0.85 -29.93
C LEU A 22 7.90 -1.10 -28.42
N ILE A 23 7.69 -0.04 -27.64
CA ILE A 23 7.59 -0.09 -26.18
C ILE A 23 6.44 -1.01 -25.74
N LYS A 24 5.27 -0.94 -26.41
CA LYS A 24 4.13 -1.83 -26.08
C LYS A 24 4.38 -3.30 -26.41
N THR A 25 5.16 -3.58 -27.44
CA THR A 25 5.49 -4.95 -27.87
C THR A 25 6.67 -5.55 -27.14
N MET A 26 7.42 -4.75 -26.37
CA MET A 26 8.46 -5.29 -25.51
C MET A 26 7.83 -6.17 -24.44
N ASP A 27 8.42 -7.34 -24.24
CA ASP A 27 8.11 -8.19 -23.10
C ASP A 27 8.62 -7.45 -21.86
N TRP A 28 7.68 -6.87 -21.11
CA TRP A 28 7.98 -6.19 -19.86
C TRP A 28 8.27 -7.27 -18.84
N SER A 29 9.53 -7.70 -18.82
CA SER A 29 10.04 -8.62 -17.83
C SER A 29 9.58 -8.12 -16.46
N SER A 30 8.92 -9.01 -15.72
CA SER A 30 8.53 -8.73 -14.35
C SER A 30 9.73 -8.19 -13.56
N SER A 31 9.48 -7.38 -12.52
CA SER A 31 10.57 -6.84 -11.67
C SER A 31 11.53 -7.94 -11.21
N THR A 32 11.02 -9.14 -10.96
CA THR A 32 11.79 -10.33 -10.59
C THR A 32 12.67 -10.85 -11.73
N ALA A 33 12.25 -10.75 -12.98
CA ALA A 33 13.07 -11.13 -14.13
C ALA A 33 14.23 -10.14 -14.37
N ILE A 34 14.01 -8.84 -14.17
CA ILE A 34 15.07 -7.83 -14.23
C ILE A 34 16.09 -8.08 -13.12
N GLU A 35 15.61 -8.32 -11.90
CA GLU A 35 16.46 -8.62 -10.75
C GLU A 35 17.28 -9.90 -10.95
N ALA A 36 16.66 -10.98 -11.43
CA ALA A 36 17.36 -12.23 -11.75
C ALA A 36 18.43 -12.03 -12.84
N SER A 37 18.12 -11.25 -13.88
CA SER A 37 19.09 -10.92 -14.93
C SER A 37 20.26 -10.09 -14.38
N LEU A 38 19.99 -9.16 -13.47
CA LEU A 38 21.02 -8.34 -12.83
C LEU A 38 21.95 -9.18 -11.95
N MET A 39 21.38 -10.10 -11.16
CA MET A 39 22.17 -11.06 -10.37
C MET A 39 23.08 -11.92 -11.26
N ASN A 40 22.55 -12.48 -12.35
CA ASN A 40 23.36 -13.28 -13.27
C ASN A 40 24.51 -12.48 -13.91
N LEU A 41 24.24 -11.23 -14.31
CA LEU A 41 25.30 -10.35 -14.83
C LEU A 41 26.37 -10.02 -13.78
N GLN A 42 25.97 -9.81 -12.52
CA GLN A 42 26.90 -9.59 -11.41
C GLN A 42 27.74 -10.84 -11.11
N ASP A 43 27.14 -12.02 -11.15
CA ASP A 43 27.88 -13.29 -10.98
C ASP A 43 28.91 -13.48 -12.09
N ASN A 44 28.53 -13.19 -13.35
CA ASN A 44 29.45 -13.23 -14.48
C ASN A 44 30.56 -12.17 -14.37
N GLN A 45 30.23 -10.96 -13.91
CA GLN A 45 31.22 -9.91 -13.64
C GLN A 45 32.24 -10.38 -12.61
N ASN A 46 31.77 -10.94 -11.48
CA ASN A 46 32.64 -11.48 -10.42
C ASN A 46 33.51 -12.62 -10.93
N HIS A 47 32.96 -13.51 -11.76
CA HIS A 47 33.72 -14.56 -12.40
C HIS A 47 34.84 -14.01 -13.29
N LEU A 48 34.53 -13.03 -14.16
CA LEU A 48 35.55 -12.40 -15.01
C LEU A 48 36.62 -11.67 -14.19
N LEU A 49 36.26 -11.03 -13.09
CA LEU A 49 37.23 -10.41 -12.17
C LEU A 49 38.19 -11.46 -11.58
N SER A 50 37.67 -12.62 -11.17
CA SER A 50 38.53 -13.71 -10.66
C SER A 50 39.51 -14.26 -11.71
N LEU A 51 39.11 -14.28 -12.98
CA LEU A 51 39.99 -14.65 -14.09
C LEU A 51 41.04 -13.56 -14.34
N LEU A 52 40.65 -12.30 -14.22
CA LEU A 52 41.55 -11.15 -14.38
C LEU A 52 42.61 -11.09 -13.27
N ASP A 53 42.25 -11.48 -12.05
CA ASP A 53 43.21 -11.59 -10.93
C ASP A 53 44.30 -12.63 -11.22
N SER A 54 43.98 -13.64 -12.02
CA SER A 54 44.92 -14.70 -12.42
C SER A 54 45.76 -14.32 -13.64
N ASP A 55 45.17 -13.60 -14.60
CA ASP A 55 45.86 -13.06 -15.78
C ASP A 55 45.36 -11.65 -16.13
N PRO A 56 46.02 -10.60 -15.59
CA PRO A 56 45.58 -9.21 -15.78
C PRO A 56 45.80 -8.70 -17.21
N THR A 57 46.60 -9.41 -18.01
CA THR A 57 46.92 -9.03 -19.39
C THR A 57 45.97 -9.63 -20.42
N ASN A 58 45.01 -10.43 -19.97
CA ASN A 58 44.03 -11.06 -20.84
C ASN A 58 43.09 -10.02 -21.48
N PHE A 59 43.34 -9.70 -22.75
CA PHE A 59 42.53 -8.73 -23.49
C PHE A 59 41.08 -9.18 -23.66
N GLN A 60 40.85 -10.48 -23.83
CA GLN A 60 39.51 -11.02 -24.05
C GLN A 60 38.66 -10.87 -22.78
N VAL A 61 39.21 -11.23 -21.62
CA VAL A 61 38.53 -11.06 -20.31
C VAL A 61 38.21 -9.58 -20.06
N ASN A 62 39.15 -8.68 -20.33
CA ASN A 62 38.93 -7.23 -20.22
C ASN A 62 37.81 -6.72 -21.15
N SER A 63 37.77 -7.21 -22.39
CA SER A 63 36.72 -6.83 -23.35
C SER A 63 35.34 -7.30 -22.89
N SER A 64 35.23 -8.57 -22.49
CA SER A 64 34.00 -9.14 -21.93
C SER A 64 33.55 -8.43 -20.66
N LEU A 65 34.47 -8.06 -19.77
CA LEU A 65 34.14 -7.32 -18.55
C LEU A 65 33.57 -5.93 -18.86
N LYS A 66 34.13 -5.22 -19.83
CA LYS A 66 33.58 -3.93 -20.29
C LYS A 66 32.18 -4.08 -20.88
N GLN A 67 31.94 -5.15 -21.63
CA GLN A 67 30.62 -5.45 -22.18
C GLN A 67 29.61 -5.67 -21.04
N ILE A 68 29.90 -6.59 -20.11
CA ILE A 68 29.03 -6.89 -18.96
C ILE A 68 28.77 -5.63 -18.13
N ASN A 69 29.77 -4.80 -17.89
CA ASN A 69 29.59 -3.54 -17.17
C ASN A 69 28.62 -2.59 -17.89
N SER A 70 28.64 -2.56 -19.22
CA SER A 70 27.71 -1.73 -19.99
C SER A 70 26.28 -2.28 -19.94
N GLU A 71 26.12 -3.61 -19.96
CA GLU A 71 24.83 -4.28 -19.78
C GLU A 71 24.25 -4.05 -18.37
N ILE A 72 25.07 -4.17 -17.32
CA ILE A 72 24.67 -3.86 -15.93
C ILE A 72 24.22 -2.40 -15.82
N ALA A 73 24.98 -1.46 -16.38
CA ALA A 73 24.63 -0.04 -16.32
C ALA A 73 23.30 0.25 -17.03
N ALA A 74 23.07 -0.36 -18.19
CA ALA A 74 21.82 -0.24 -18.92
C ALA A 74 20.64 -0.79 -18.10
N LEU A 75 20.77 -2.00 -17.56
CA LEU A 75 19.71 -2.66 -16.80
C LEU A 75 19.40 -1.93 -15.48
N THR A 76 20.41 -1.40 -14.80
CA THR A 76 20.25 -0.59 -13.57
C THR A 76 19.52 0.72 -13.85
N SER A 77 19.80 1.36 -14.99
CA SER A 77 19.07 2.55 -15.44
C SER A 77 17.59 2.25 -15.67
N TRP A 78 17.28 1.11 -16.29
CA TRP A 78 15.91 0.63 -16.47
C TRP A 78 15.19 0.37 -15.16
N ASP A 79 15.82 -0.33 -14.22
CA ASP A 79 15.27 -0.58 -12.89
C ASP A 79 14.96 0.72 -12.14
N SER A 80 15.90 1.68 -12.16
CA SER A 80 15.69 3.01 -11.59
C SER A 80 14.51 3.75 -12.25
N TRP A 81 14.40 3.71 -13.58
CA TRP A 81 13.29 4.33 -14.31
C TRP A 81 11.94 3.71 -13.95
N ILE A 82 11.86 2.38 -13.84
CA ILE A 82 10.64 1.67 -13.43
C ILE A 82 10.26 2.08 -12.00
N LYS A 83 11.21 2.09 -11.06
CA LYS A 83 10.99 2.51 -9.67
C LYS A 83 10.49 3.95 -9.58
N GLN A 84 11.09 4.86 -10.34
CA GLN A 84 10.66 6.26 -10.39
C GLN A 84 9.24 6.41 -10.94
N ARG A 85 8.92 5.70 -12.03
CA ARG A 85 7.58 5.71 -12.61
C ARG A 85 6.53 5.14 -11.66
N ALA A 86 6.85 4.05 -10.96
CA ALA A 86 5.97 3.49 -9.94
C ALA A 86 5.72 4.51 -8.81
N LYS A 87 6.78 5.19 -8.35
CA LYS A 87 6.66 6.27 -7.34
C LYS A 87 5.84 7.45 -7.84
N GLU A 88 6.03 7.89 -9.09
CA GLU A 88 5.25 8.98 -9.69
C GLU A 88 3.77 8.62 -9.81
N ASN A 89 3.47 7.41 -10.28
CA ASN A 89 2.09 6.91 -10.35
C ASN A 89 1.46 6.85 -8.95
N TRP A 90 2.20 6.34 -7.97
CA TRP A 90 1.75 6.33 -6.57
C TRP A 90 1.52 7.74 -6.03
N LEU A 91 2.36 8.72 -6.34
CA LEU A 91 2.13 10.10 -5.89
C LEU A 91 0.92 10.75 -6.57
N LYS A 92 0.65 10.42 -7.85
CA LYS A 92 -0.48 10.96 -8.61
C LYS A 92 -1.82 10.33 -8.22
N GLN A 93 -1.84 9.04 -7.94
CA GLN A 93 -3.08 8.26 -7.71
C GLN A 93 -3.27 7.90 -6.24
N GLY A 94 -2.17 7.79 -5.49
CA GLY A 94 -2.18 7.39 -4.08
C GLY A 94 -2.83 8.43 -3.17
N GLU A 95 -2.98 9.69 -3.57
CA GLU A 95 -3.77 10.67 -2.81
C GLU A 95 -5.24 10.23 -2.71
N ASP A 96 -5.82 9.74 -3.80
CA ASP A 96 -7.20 9.26 -3.82
C ASP A 96 -7.34 7.94 -3.04
N ASP A 97 -6.34 7.05 -3.13
CA ASP A 97 -6.30 5.82 -2.31
C ASP A 97 -6.17 6.13 -0.81
N LEU A 98 -5.37 7.14 -0.45
CA LEU A 98 -5.24 7.64 0.93
C LEU A 98 -6.54 8.25 1.43
N LYS A 99 -7.23 9.06 0.61
CA LYS A 99 -8.55 9.59 0.94
C LYS A 99 -9.55 8.46 1.14
N PHE A 100 -9.57 7.46 0.26
CA PHE A 100 -10.44 6.29 0.41
C PHE A 100 -10.16 5.54 1.72
N LEU A 101 -8.89 5.30 2.04
CA LEU A 101 -8.49 4.65 3.29
C LEU A 101 -8.93 5.48 4.50
N TYR A 102 -8.70 6.79 4.49
CA TYR A 102 -9.06 7.68 5.58
C TYR A 102 -10.57 7.78 5.77
N SER A 103 -11.35 7.92 4.68
CA SER A 103 -12.80 7.88 4.70
C SER A 103 -13.32 6.56 5.28
N LYS A 104 -12.70 5.42 4.94
CA LYS A 104 -13.07 4.10 5.48
C LYS A 104 -12.76 3.96 6.98
N ILE A 105 -11.61 4.45 7.43
CA ILE A 105 -11.25 4.50 8.86
C ILE A 105 -12.22 5.41 9.63
N GLN A 106 -12.53 6.58 9.07
CA GLN A 106 -13.43 7.54 9.68
C GLN A 106 -14.87 7.02 9.73
N ALA A 107 -15.34 6.32 8.70
CA ALA A 107 -16.65 5.65 8.71
C ALA A 107 -16.74 4.62 9.84
N ARG A 108 -15.70 3.81 10.08
CA ARG A 108 -15.66 2.86 11.20
C ARG A 108 -15.66 3.56 12.56
N LYS A 109 -14.89 4.65 12.70
CA LYS A 109 -14.83 5.45 13.92
C LYS A 109 -16.20 6.07 14.24
N ASN A 110 -16.86 6.64 13.25
CA ASN A 110 -18.17 7.26 13.39
C ASN A 110 -19.27 6.23 13.65
N PHE A 111 -19.20 5.04 13.04
CA PHE A 111 -20.13 3.94 13.33
C PHE A 111 -20.03 3.49 14.79
N ASN A 112 -18.81 3.34 15.31
CA ASN A 112 -18.61 2.99 16.73
C ASN A 112 -19.05 4.10 17.69
N GLY A 113 -18.84 5.36 17.33
CA GLY A 113 -19.30 6.51 18.12
C GLY A 113 -20.82 6.65 18.15
N SER A 114 -21.48 6.50 17.00
CA SER A 114 -22.94 6.57 16.87
C SER A 114 -23.63 5.39 17.55
N LEU A 115 -23.10 4.17 17.41
CA LEU A 115 -23.64 3.00 18.10
C LEU A 115 -23.48 3.12 19.62
N CYS A 116 -22.32 3.60 20.12
CA CYS A 116 -22.15 3.89 21.54
C CYS A 116 -23.08 5.01 22.02
N TYR A 117 -23.29 6.07 21.24
CA TYR A 117 -24.19 7.16 21.60
C TYR A 117 -25.65 6.70 21.66
N LEU A 118 -26.09 5.86 20.72
CA LEU A 118 -27.44 5.29 20.69
C LEU A 118 -27.64 4.27 21.83
N LEU A 119 -26.64 3.45 22.13
CA LEU A 119 -26.66 2.56 23.30
C LEU A 119 -26.68 3.35 24.61
N TRP A 120 -25.89 4.43 24.71
CA TRP A 120 -25.87 5.30 25.88
C TRP A 120 -27.19 6.03 26.08
N LYS A 121 -27.77 6.60 25.01
CA LYS A 121 -29.11 7.19 25.07
C LYS A 121 -30.18 6.15 25.39
N GLY A 122 -30.03 4.94 24.85
CA GLY A 122 -30.82 3.75 25.15
C GLY A 122 -30.92 3.46 26.65
N ILE A 123 -29.75 3.25 27.25
CA ILE A 123 -29.64 2.93 28.69
C ILE A 123 -30.08 4.12 29.55
N HIS A 124 -29.78 5.35 29.13
CA HIS A 124 -30.16 6.56 29.88
C HIS A 124 -31.67 6.85 29.86
N TRP A 125 -32.39 6.56 28.76
CA TRP A 125 -33.86 6.72 28.74
C TRP A 125 -34.54 5.66 29.62
N GLU A 126 -34.04 4.43 29.65
CA GLU A 126 -34.56 3.37 30.53
C GLU A 126 -34.37 3.72 32.01
N LEU A 127 -33.23 4.31 32.38
CA LEU A 127 -32.97 4.80 33.74
C LEU A 127 -33.86 6.00 34.12
N LEU A 128 -34.20 6.87 33.17
CA LEU A 128 -35.11 8.00 33.39
C LEU A 128 -36.57 7.56 33.55
N ILE A 129 -37.01 6.51 32.86
CA ILE A 129 -38.38 5.97 33.01
C ILE A 129 -38.54 5.19 34.31
N LEU A 130 -37.46 4.58 34.84
CA LEU A 130 -37.48 3.91 36.14
C LEU A 130 -37.34 4.85 37.35
N SER A 131 -37.03 6.14 37.15
CA SER A 131 -36.81 7.10 38.24
C SER A 131 -38.07 7.62 38.97
N PRO A 132 -39.26 7.78 38.36
CA PRO A 132 -40.41 8.33 39.11
C PRO A 132 -41.14 7.33 40.01
N MET A 133 -40.78 6.03 40.00
CA MET A 133 -41.47 5.02 40.81
C MET A 133 -40.88 4.82 42.22
N ALA A 134 -39.94 5.68 42.62
CA ALA A 134 -39.24 5.62 43.90
C ALA A 134 -39.39 6.92 44.70
N ASP A 135 -40.61 7.44 44.86
CA ASP A 135 -40.89 8.33 45.98
C ASP A 135 -42.28 8.09 46.55
N SER A 136 -42.31 7.47 47.74
CA SER A 136 -43.47 7.43 48.66
C SER A 136 -43.14 6.82 50.02
N ARG A 137 -41.93 6.30 50.29
CA ARG A 137 -41.52 5.91 51.65
C ARG A 137 -40.03 6.16 51.84
N GLY A 138 -39.70 7.16 52.66
CA GLY A 138 -38.34 7.61 52.93
C GLY A 138 -37.41 6.49 53.38
N GLY A 139 -36.17 6.54 52.88
CA GLY A 139 -35.09 5.65 53.30
C GLY A 139 -33.88 5.76 52.39
N LEU A 140 -32.72 5.96 53.00
CA LEU A 140 -31.36 6.05 52.44
C LEU A 140 -30.93 4.82 51.60
N TRP A 141 -31.60 4.53 50.48
CA TRP A 141 -31.28 3.39 49.60
C TRP A 141 -31.04 3.77 48.13
N GLY A 142 -31.02 5.07 47.79
CA GLY A 142 -31.00 5.52 46.40
C GLY A 142 -29.64 5.46 45.69
N HIS A 143 -28.52 5.75 46.36
CA HIS A 143 -27.27 6.05 45.62
C HIS A 143 -26.31 4.86 45.41
N GLN A 144 -26.30 3.87 46.32
CA GLN A 144 -25.38 2.74 46.24
C GLN A 144 -25.88 1.58 45.35
N ASN A 145 -27.19 1.49 45.10
CA ASN A 145 -27.74 0.43 44.25
C ASN A 145 -27.72 0.80 42.76
N ILE A 146 -27.85 2.09 42.43
CA ILE A 146 -27.76 2.57 41.04
C ILE A 146 -26.34 2.34 40.49
N THR A 147 -25.31 2.68 41.27
CA THR A 147 -23.90 2.47 40.89
C THR A 147 -23.53 0.99 40.74
N LYS A 148 -24.12 0.09 41.54
CA LYS A 148 -23.93 -1.37 41.38
C LYS A 148 -24.61 -1.92 40.13
N LEU A 149 -25.80 -1.42 39.77
CA LEU A 149 -26.49 -1.79 38.53
C LEU A 149 -25.76 -1.26 37.29
N GLU A 150 -25.23 -0.03 37.35
CA GLU A 150 -24.39 0.56 36.29
C GLU A 150 -23.13 -0.28 36.07
N GLN A 151 -22.40 -0.67 37.13
CA GLN A 151 -21.22 -1.52 37.01
C GLN A 151 -21.54 -2.92 36.46
N ALA A 152 -22.67 -3.52 36.84
CA ALA A 152 -23.09 -4.83 36.36
C ALA A 152 -23.50 -4.81 34.86
N LEU A 153 -24.16 -3.74 34.40
CA LEU A 153 -24.53 -3.57 32.99
C LEU A 153 -23.31 -3.29 32.11
N VAL A 154 -22.39 -2.43 32.57
CA VAL A 154 -21.13 -2.15 31.87
C VAL A 154 -20.28 -3.42 31.73
N GLY A 155 -20.22 -4.26 32.77
CA GLY A 155 -19.53 -5.56 32.74
C GLY A 155 -20.13 -6.55 31.73
N LYS A 156 -21.46 -6.66 31.64
CA LYS A 156 -22.14 -7.55 30.67
C LYS A 156 -21.99 -7.09 29.22
N LEU A 157 -21.94 -5.78 28.96
CA LEU A 157 -21.80 -5.23 27.61
C LEU A 157 -20.35 -5.29 27.10
N LEU A 158 -19.36 -5.07 27.97
CA LEU A 158 -17.94 -5.21 27.60
C LEU A 158 -17.54 -6.69 27.44
N GLY A 159 -18.07 -7.60 28.26
CA GLY A 159 -17.79 -9.04 28.18
C GLY A 159 -18.28 -9.72 26.89
N LYS A 160 -19.36 -9.22 26.27
CA LYS A 160 -19.89 -9.78 25.00
C LYS A 160 -19.07 -9.42 23.76
N LYS A 161 -18.18 -8.41 23.81
CA LYS A 161 -17.47 -7.91 22.62
C LYS A 161 -16.08 -8.52 22.40
N ILE A 162 -15.58 -9.34 23.32
CA ILE A 162 -14.27 -10.01 23.20
C ILE A 162 -14.40 -11.40 22.51
N GLY A 163 -15.62 -11.92 22.32
CA GLY A 163 -15.86 -13.27 21.81
C GLY A 163 -15.88 -13.47 20.28
N THR A 164 -15.73 -12.42 19.46
CA THR A 164 -15.80 -12.57 17.99
C THR A 164 -14.75 -11.71 17.29
N LEU A 165 -13.49 -12.16 17.37
CA LEU A 165 -12.42 -11.78 16.45
C LEU A 165 -11.44 -12.95 16.35
N ASN A 166 -11.94 -14.09 15.83
CA ASN A 166 -11.09 -15.08 15.18
C ASN A 166 -10.93 -14.62 13.73
N ILE A 167 -9.79 -14.01 13.43
CA ILE A 167 -9.32 -13.78 12.06
C ILE A 167 -8.38 -14.96 11.77
N VAL A 168 -8.86 -15.89 10.95
CA VAL A 168 -8.00 -16.67 10.03
C VAL A 168 -7.88 -15.84 8.76
#